data_AF-A0A7S2EZQ9-F1
#
_entry.id   AF-A0A7S2EZQ9-F1
#
_cell.length_a   1.000
_cell.length_b   1.000
_cell.length_c   1.000
_cell.angle_alpha   90.00
_cell.angle_beta   90.00
_cell.angle_gamma   90.00
#
_symmetry.space_group_name_H-M   'P 1'
#
loop_
_entity.id
_entity.type
_entity.pdbx_description
1 polymer ?
#
loop_
_entity_poly.entity_id
_entity_poly.type
_entity_poly.pdbx_seq_one_letter_code
_entity_poly.pdbx_strand_id
1 'polypeptide(L)'
;TCGESPFSCYMCLGKHAVFFLGPDLNKLHEGWELFYAYLTKVVQDKNSDNTVMLALNENTSKKWRSDRLFVRCENRELLLKHLRCSWQTDHMWRVGRVGMFPLSRHELTQEKCDPPVKPFINYKWVKYNQYCLMVPCTFECQPNSLQAGNTGEYVNEAGVSLVVHVHESLTLDQLGQLKRDHIRWVAEEYKLQLVRGEKQFYVLRNQQRQKRMNLSGDMAAWHSWEIIVMTPTATLICILLRRQYAPPVCNTAQDIAVLLRCPLDGRRNLPKDLLIEAHLMADSISPDATSVIPYRTIVKAKLDGLRFDDESFDWIKSHLKLNTRWQNYAKAFLKAILRIFIEGNLKTFGEDLLRLPALKPEDHSSEEEEAEERIPEDFEQIIRDVERFREDMLPEDKAESKRVKNRWVNRVARYFAWAVDGGILQSKFTLDIMVEHITLLPDAAYKKALKALRFMLHVRPLDMTRQYDETPLVTHLKET
;
A
#
# COMPACT_ATOMS: atom_id res chain seq x y z
N THR A 1 -3.89 -10.05 27.62
CA THR A 1 -3.10 -9.68 28.81
C THR A 1 -3.12 -10.81 29.80
N CYS A 2 -1.97 -11.09 30.41
CA CYS A 2 -1.83 -11.88 31.62
C CYS A 2 -1.12 -10.99 32.66
N GLY A 3 -1.87 -10.21 33.45
CA GLY A 3 -1.33 -9.59 34.66
C GLY A 3 -0.94 -8.12 34.58
N GLU A 4 0.18 -7.72 33.99
CA GLU A 4 0.86 -6.51 34.51
C GLU A 4 1.35 -5.46 33.48
N SER A 5 1.25 -5.70 32.17
CA SER A 5 1.35 -4.63 31.15
C SER A 5 0.82 -5.11 29.79
N PRO A 6 0.19 -4.23 28.99
CA PRO A 6 -0.13 -4.56 27.60
C PRO A 6 1.17 -4.71 26.80
N PHE A 7 1.28 -5.79 26.02
CA PHE A 7 2.41 -6.02 25.13
C PHE A 7 1.93 -6.02 23.68
N SER A 8 2.62 -5.28 22.81
CA SER A 8 2.36 -5.26 21.38
C SER A 8 3.17 -6.35 20.67
N CYS A 9 2.50 -7.23 19.95
CA CYS A 9 3.12 -8.34 19.23
C CYS A 9 2.38 -8.63 17.92
N TYR A 10 3.05 -9.35 17.02
CA TYR A 10 2.40 -9.94 15.85
C TYR A 10 1.87 -11.33 16.20
N MET A 11 0.55 -11.52 16.05
CA MET A 11 -0.09 -12.82 16.22
C MET A 11 -0.10 -13.56 14.88
N CYS A 12 0.69 -14.61 14.77
CA CYS A 12 0.85 -15.42 13.56
C CYS A 12 0.09 -16.74 13.71
N LEU A 13 -0.84 -17.01 12.79
CA LEU A 13 -1.62 -18.23 12.78
C LEU A 13 -0.88 -19.31 11.99
N GLY A 14 -0.24 -20.24 12.70
CA GLY A 14 0.43 -21.39 12.10
C GLY A 14 -0.50 -22.57 11.86
N LYS A 15 0.07 -23.68 11.41
CA LYS A 15 -0.66 -24.92 11.10
C LYS A 15 -1.28 -25.57 12.33
N HIS A 16 -0.57 -25.59 13.46
CA HIS A 16 -0.98 -26.29 14.69
C HIS A 16 -1.06 -25.39 15.93
N ALA A 17 -0.52 -24.18 15.84
CA ALA A 17 -0.43 -23.24 16.94
C ALA A 17 -0.51 -21.79 16.44
N VAL A 18 -0.87 -20.91 17.37
CA VAL A 18 -0.69 -19.48 17.27
C VAL A 18 0.68 -19.12 17.84
N PHE A 19 1.43 -18.30 17.13
CA PHE A 19 2.72 -17.78 17.56
C PHE A 19 2.60 -16.29 17.82
N PHE A 20 3.18 -15.81 18.92
CA PHE A 20 3.26 -14.38 19.21
C PHE A 20 4.70 -13.91 19.05
N LEU A 21 4.95 -13.10 18.02
CA LEU A 21 6.27 -12.57 17.67
C LEU A 21 6.45 -11.15 18.19
N GLY A 22 7.65 -10.84 18.67
CA GLY A 22 8.03 -9.48 19.02
C GLY A 22 7.93 -8.51 17.81
N PRO A 23 7.82 -7.20 18.06
CA PRO A 23 7.78 -6.18 16.99
C PRO A 23 8.99 -6.18 16.05
N ASP A 24 10.11 -6.73 16.49
CA ASP A 24 11.39 -6.86 15.79
C ASP A 24 11.46 -8.07 14.85
N LEU A 25 10.49 -9.00 14.92
CA LEU A 25 10.40 -10.22 14.10
C LEU A 25 11.60 -11.18 14.19
N ASN A 26 12.60 -10.88 15.03
CA ASN A 26 13.88 -11.59 15.04
C ASN A 26 13.88 -12.78 16.01
N LYS A 27 12.99 -12.80 17.01
CA LYS A 27 12.91 -13.91 17.99
C LYS A 27 11.47 -14.25 18.33
N LEU A 28 11.18 -15.54 18.32
CA LEU A 28 10.01 -16.08 19.00
C LEU A 28 10.33 -16.10 20.50
N HIS A 29 9.58 -15.38 21.31
CA HIS A 29 9.78 -15.43 22.75
C HIS A 29 9.51 -16.86 23.25
N GLU A 30 10.40 -17.44 24.05
CA GLU A 30 10.22 -18.81 24.53
C GLU A 30 8.91 -18.96 25.32
N GLY A 31 8.04 -19.86 24.89
CA GLY A 31 6.73 -20.09 25.51
C GLY A 31 5.58 -19.24 24.99
N TRP A 32 5.81 -18.44 23.95
CA TRP A 32 4.78 -17.63 23.28
C TRP A 32 4.16 -18.37 22.08
N GLU A 33 3.99 -19.68 22.25
CA GLU A 33 3.25 -20.55 21.35
C GLU A 33 1.98 -21.04 22.06
N LEU A 34 0.86 -21.00 21.34
CA LEU A 34 -0.43 -21.44 21.83
C LEU A 34 -1.01 -22.45 20.85
N PHE A 35 -0.93 -23.73 21.20
CA PHE A 35 -1.55 -24.80 20.42
C PHE A 35 -3.06 -24.63 20.37
N TYR A 36 -3.66 -24.88 19.21
CA TYR A 36 -5.12 -24.83 19.06
C TYR A 36 -5.84 -25.85 19.96
N ALA A 37 -5.16 -26.94 20.38
CA ALA A 37 -5.64 -27.91 21.36
C ALA A 37 -6.02 -27.28 22.70
N TYR A 38 -5.33 -26.20 23.08
CA TYR A 38 -5.48 -25.57 24.38
C TYR A 38 -6.62 -24.57 24.41
N LEU A 39 -7.14 -24.18 23.25
CA LEU A 39 -8.29 -23.27 23.14
C LEU A 39 -9.59 -24.01 23.48
N THR A 40 -10.19 -23.68 24.62
CA THR A 40 -11.49 -24.23 25.04
C THR A 40 -12.65 -23.40 24.53
N LYS A 41 -12.50 -22.07 24.55
CA LYS A 41 -13.55 -21.12 24.16
C LYS A 41 -12.94 -19.84 23.63
N VAL A 42 -13.57 -19.27 22.61
CA VAL A 42 -13.26 -17.95 22.09
C VAL A 42 -14.47 -17.06 22.35
N VAL A 43 -14.25 -15.92 22.99
CA VAL A 43 -15.31 -14.96 23.33
C VAL A 43 -15.09 -13.69 22.53
N GLN A 44 -16.03 -13.40 21.64
CA GLN A 44 -16.14 -12.15 20.92
C GLN A 44 -16.88 -11.14 21.81
N ASP A 45 -16.26 -9.98 22.02
CA ASP A 45 -16.88 -8.87 22.74
C ASP A 45 -18.08 -8.29 21.98
N LYS A 46 -19.21 -8.03 22.65
CA LYS A 46 -20.35 -7.33 22.04
C LYS A 46 -20.19 -5.81 22.05
N ASN A 47 -19.40 -5.25 22.97
CA ASN A 47 -19.32 -3.81 23.18
C ASN A 47 -18.15 -3.16 22.41
N SER A 48 -17.13 -3.93 22.07
CA SER A 48 -15.99 -3.51 21.25
C SER A 48 -15.84 -4.36 20.00
N ASP A 49 -15.44 -3.76 18.88
CA ASP A 49 -15.09 -4.48 17.67
C ASP A 49 -13.65 -5.00 17.62
N ASN A 50 -12.83 -4.63 18.59
CA ASN A 50 -11.38 -4.90 18.55
C ASN A 50 -10.94 -5.95 19.56
N THR A 51 -11.81 -6.34 20.50
CA THR A 51 -11.46 -7.21 21.62
C THR A 51 -11.99 -8.63 21.44
N VAL A 52 -11.12 -9.60 21.70
CA VAL A 52 -11.44 -11.03 21.79
C VAL A 52 -10.73 -11.63 23.01
N MET A 53 -11.39 -12.58 23.68
CA MET A 53 -10.79 -13.36 24.77
C MET A 53 -10.66 -14.82 24.33
N LEU A 54 -9.46 -15.37 24.50
CA LEU A 54 -9.15 -16.78 24.30
C LEU A 54 -9.10 -17.45 25.69
N ALA A 55 -10.02 -18.38 25.94
CA ALA A 55 -10.01 -19.21 27.14
C ALA A 55 -9.17 -20.47 26.87
N LEU A 56 -8.28 -20.76 27.80
CA LEU A 56 -7.28 -21.81 27.71
C LEU A 56 -7.64 -22.94 28.68
N ASN A 57 -7.21 -24.17 28.39
CA ASN A 57 -7.34 -25.29 29.32
C ASN A 57 -6.20 -25.32 30.35
N GLU A 58 -6.40 -26.10 31.41
CA GLU A 58 -5.43 -26.30 32.51
C GLU A 58 -4.14 -27.00 32.05
N ASN A 59 -4.18 -27.68 30.90
CA ASN A 59 -3.02 -28.34 30.28
C ASN A 59 -2.09 -27.38 29.53
N THR A 60 -2.35 -26.08 29.58
CA THR A 60 -1.44 -25.09 29.03
C THR A 60 -0.07 -25.15 29.72
N SER A 61 1.00 -24.94 28.95
CA SER A 61 2.36 -24.91 29.51
C SER A 61 2.40 -23.97 30.73
N LYS A 62 3.11 -24.35 31.80
CA LYS A 62 3.30 -23.57 33.05
C LYS A 62 3.80 -22.12 32.85
N LYS A 63 4.10 -21.73 31.61
CA LYS A 63 4.57 -20.41 31.17
C LYS A 63 3.44 -19.37 31.06
N TRP A 64 2.18 -19.79 30.82
CA TRP A 64 1.05 -18.87 30.80
C TRP A 64 0.55 -18.61 32.22
N ARG A 65 0.51 -17.33 32.65
CA ARG A 65 0.10 -16.96 34.01
C ARG A 65 -1.41 -16.97 34.24
N SER A 66 -2.22 -17.04 33.19
CA SER A 66 -3.69 -17.07 33.26
C SER A 66 -4.26 -18.00 32.19
N ASP A 67 -5.41 -18.58 32.52
CA ASP A 67 -6.31 -19.32 31.64
C ASP A 67 -7.06 -18.42 30.64
N ARG A 68 -6.90 -17.09 30.71
CA ARG A 68 -7.58 -16.13 29.85
C ARG A 68 -6.59 -15.20 29.19
N LEU A 69 -6.61 -15.20 27.86
CA LEU A 69 -5.81 -14.31 27.04
C LEU A 69 -6.71 -13.30 26.33
N PHE A 70 -6.67 -12.05 26.80
CA PHE A 70 -7.29 -10.92 26.09
C PHE A 70 -6.39 -10.44 24.95
N VAL A 71 -6.94 -10.41 23.75
CA VAL A 71 -6.29 -9.92 22.53
C VAL A 71 -7.08 -8.71 22.04
N ARG A 72 -6.38 -7.59 21.86
CA ARG A 72 -6.90 -6.41 21.17
C ARG A 72 -6.27 -6.39 19.78
N CYS A 73 -7.10 -6.34 18.76
CA CYS A 73 -6.70 -6.36 17.36
C CYS A 73 -7.59 -5.42 16.55
N GLU A 74 -7.04 -4.80 15.51
CA GLU A 74 -7.74 -3.79 14.70
C GLU A 74 -8.80 -4.41 13.78
N ASN A 75 -8.60 -5.66 13.35
CA ASN A 75 -9.55 -6.40 12.53
C ASN A 75 -9.86 -7.76 13.14
N ARG A 76 -10.67 -7.71 14.20
CA ARG A 76 -11.12 -8.91 14.92
C ARG A 76 -11.88 -9.88 14.05
N GLU A 77 -12.70 -9.39 13.12
CA GLU A 77 -13.50 -10.26 12.26
C GLU A 77 -12.60 -11.12 11.36
N LEU A 78 -11.59 -10.51 10.74
CA LEU A 78 -10.61 -11.22 9.94
C LEU A 78 -9.79 -12.20 10.79
N LEU A 79 -9.33 -11.78 11.97
CA LEU A 79 -8.62 -12.66 12.91
C LEU A 79 -9.47 -13.88 13.25
N LEU A 80 -10.74 -13.70 13.63
CA LEU A 80 -11.65 -14.78 13.98
C LEU A 80 -11.94 -15.70 12.80
N LYS A 81 -12.06 -15.17 11.58
CA LYS A 81 -12.25 -15.96 10.35
C LYS A 81 -11.07 -16.89 10.10
N HIS A 82 -9.83 -16.38 10.17
CA HIS A 82 -8.65 -17.20 9.97
C HIS A 82 -8.41 -18.17 11.14
N LEU A 83 -8.57 -17.70 12.38
CA LEU A 83 -8.42 -18.54 13.57
C LEU A 83 -9.41 -19.71 13.55
N ARG A 84 -10.65 -19.47 13.13
CA ARG A 84 -11.66 -20.52 12.91
C ARG A 84 -11.17 -21.57 11.92
N CYS A 85 -10.71 -21.14 10.75
CA CYS A 85 -10.23 -22.05 9.71
C CYS A 85 -9.05 -22.90 10.20
N SER A 86 -8.04 -22.27 10.81
CA SER A 86 -6.86 -22.98 11.32
C SER A 86 -7.21 -23.95 12.46
N TRP A 87 -8.05 -23.52 13.41
CA TRP A 87 -8.48 -24.37 14.52
C TRP A 87 -9.28 -25.58 14.03
N GLN A 88 -10.22 -25.40 13.09
CA GLN A 88 -11.04 -26.50 12.58
C GLN A 88 -10.21 -27.50 11.79
N THR A 89 -9.25 -27.01 11.00
CA THR A 89 -8.33 -27.85 10.23
C THR A 89 -7.44 -28.68 11.15
N ASP A 90 -6.88 -28.05 12.19
CA ASP A 90 -6.05 -28.72 13.18
C ASP A 90 -6.84 -29.71 14.05
N HIS A 91 -8.07 -29.36 14.45
CA HIS A 91 -8.98 -30.28 15.15
C HIS A 91 -9.29 -31.52 14.31
N MET A 92 -9.63 -31.32 13.03
CA MET A 92 -9.89 -32.42 12.09
C MET A 92 -8.66 -33.30 11.92
N TRP A 93 -7.47 -32.70 11.85
CA TRP A 93 -6.22 -33.44 11.77
C TRP A 93 -5.95 -34.29 13.02
N ARG A 94 -6.17 -33.75 14.23
CA ARG A 94 -5.93 -34.48 15.50
C ARG A 94 -6.97 -35.57 15.79
N VAL A 95 -8.25 -35.30 15.54
CA VAL A 95 -9.38 -36.14 16.01
C VAL A 95 -10.00 -36.95 14.86
N GLY A 96 -9.66 -36.65 13.60
CA GLY A 96 -10.26 -37.27 12.42
C GLY A 96 -11.71 -36.87 12.19
N ARG A 97 -12.20 -35.79 12.82
CA ARG A 97 -13.59 -35.31 12.73
C ARG A 97 -13.66 -33.79 12.66
N VAL A 98 -14.63 -33.29 11.90
CA VAL A 98 -14.90 -31.86 11.80
C VAL A 98 -15.42 -31.34 13.14
N GLY A 99 -14.68 -30.43 13.76
CA GLY A 99 -15.08 -29.73 14.98
C GLY A 99 -15.74 -28.39 14.66
N MET A 100 -16.67 -27.96 15.52
CA MET A 100 -17.21 -26.62 15.47
C MET A 100 -16.31 -25.68 16.27
N PHE A 101 -15.89 -24.58 15.66
CA PHE A 101 -15.05 -23.59 16.33
C PHE A 101 -15.79 -23.00 17.55
N PRO A 102 -15.21 -23.01 18.76
CA PRO A 102 -15.91 -22.72 20.00
C PRO A 102 -16.07 -21.20 20.24
N LEU A 103 -16.76 -20.51 19.32
CA LEU A 103 -17.01 -19.08 19.38
C LEU A 103 -18.29 -18.78 20.15
N SER A 104 -18.23 -17.78 21.04
CA SER A 104 -19.35 -17.27 21.81
C SER A 104 -19.32 -15.74 21.84
N ARG A 105 -20.45 -15.09 22.11
CA ARG A 105 -20.57 -13.63 22.18
C ARG A 105 -20.99 -13.20 23.58
N HIS A 106 -20.14 -12.45 24.27
CA HIS A 106 -20.41 -11.90 25.61
C HIS A 106 -19.90 -10.46 25.69
N GLU A 107 -20.43 -9.69 26.65
CA GLU A 107 -19.95 -8.34 26.93
C GLU A 107 -18.67 -8.44 27.77
N LEU A 108 -17.53 -8.09 27.17
CA LEU A 108 -16.22 -8.12 27.83
C LEU A 108 -15.81 -6.72 28.29
N THR A 109 -16.12 -5.69 27.50
CA THR A 109 -15.88 -4.28 27.84
C THR A 109 -17.17 -3.58 28.24
N GLN A 110 -17.10 -2.48 28.98
CA GLN A 110 -18.29 -1.70 29.39
C GLN A 110 -18.60 -0.55 28.41
N GLU A 111 -17.63 -0.12 27.60
CA GLU A 111 -17.76 1.00 26.69
C GLU A 111 -18.34 0.55 25.34
N LYS A 112 -19.51 1.10 24.98
CA LYS A 112 -19.97 1.06 23.60
C LYS A 112 -19.24 2.14 22.82
N CYS A 113 -18.43 1.76 21.84
CA CYS A 113 -17.93 2.70 20.85
C CYS A 113 -19.08 3.03 19.90
N ASP A 114 -19.64 4.23 20.00
CA ASP A 114 -20.48 4.77 18.94
C ASP A 114 -19.68 4.87 17.63
N PRO A 115 -20.32 4.66 16.46
CA PRO A 115 -19.63 4.84 15.19
C PRO A 115 -19.12 6.29 15.09
N PRO A 116 -17.90 6.51 14.58
CA PRO A 116 -17.31 7.85 14.52
C PRO A 116 -18.13 8.81 13.65
N VAL A 117 -18.89 8.28 12.69
CA VAL A 117 -19.70 9.05 11.75
C VAL A 117 -21.09 8.45 11.58
N LYS A 118 -22.13 9.27 11.82
CA LYS A 118 -23.52 8.92 11.53
C LYS A 118 -23.81 9.07 10.04
N PRO A 119 -24.73 8.26 9.47
CA PRO A 119 -25.11 8.39 8.07
C PRO A 119 -25.78 9.75 7.79
N PHE A 120 -25.73 10.20 6.54
CA PHE A 120 -26.50 11.36 6.09
C PHE A 120 -28.00 11.15 6.32
N ILE A 121 -28.75 12.25 6.37
CA ILE A 121 -30.22 12.20 6.47
C ILE A 121 -30.77 11.40 5.28
N ASN A 122 -31.57 10.36 5.56
CA ASN A 122 -32.13 9.41 4.58
C ASN A 122 -31.12 8.44 3.94
N TYR A 123 -29.96 8.24 4.56
CA TYR A 123 -28.98 7.23 4.14
C TYR A 123 -28.81 6.16 5.22
N LYS A 124 -28.36 4.97 4.79
CA LYS A 124 -28.00 3.86 5.65
C LYS A 124 -26.58 3.38 5.32
N TRP A 125 -25.87 2.92 6.34
CA TRP A 125 -24.58 2.26 6.17
C TRP A 125 -24.79 0.86 5.60
N VAL A 126 -24.01 0.52 4.59
CA VAL A 126 -23.97 -0.82 4.01
C VAL A 126 -22.52 -1.30 4.01
N LYS A 127 -22.31 -2.57 4.36
CA LYS A 127 -21.00 -3.21 4.35
C LYS A 127 -20.89 -4.15 3.16
N TYR A 128 -19.83 -4.02 2.38
CA TYR A 128 -19.55 -4.87 1.24
C TYR A 128 -18.04 -5.10 1.10
N ASN A 129 -17.63 -6.36 1.07
CA ASN A 129 -16.24 -6.80 0.82
C ASN A 129 -15.17 -6.01 1.59
N GLN A 130 -15.33 -5.87 2.92
CA GLN A 130 -14.44 -5.12 3.85
C GLN A 130 -14.47 -3.59 3.72
N TYR A 131 -15.40 -3.05 2.93
CA TYR A 131 -15.68 -1.62 2.85
C TYR A 131 -17.06 -1.32 3.40
N CYS A 132 -17.24 -0.09 3.86
CA CYS A 132 -18.53 0.48 4.18
C CYS A 132 -18.81 1.66 3.27
N LEU A 133 -20.08 1.86 2.91
CA LEU A 133 -20.55 3.02 2.17
C LEU A 133 -21.95 3.41 2.63
N MET A 134 -22.30 4.68 2.46
CA MET A 134 -23.63 5.18 2.69
C MET A 134 -24.44 5.07 1.41
N VAL A 135 -25.62 4.47 1.49
CA VAL A 135 -26.55 4.33 0.37
C VAL A 135 -27.89 4.95 0.77
N PRO A 136 -28.62 5.64 -0.11
CA PRO A 136 -29.95 6.15 0.22
C PRO A 136 -30.88 5.02 0.69
N CYS A 137 -31.76 5.32 1.64
CA CYS A 137 -32.66 4.32 2.22
C CYS A 137 -33.58 3.65 1.18
N THR A 138 -33.88 4.35 0.08
CA THR A 138 -34.72 3.91 -1.05
C THR A 138 -34.10 2.79 -1.90
N PHE A 139 -32.79 2.53 -1.77
CA PHE A 139 -32.13 1.43 -2.46
C PHE A 139 -32.22 0.15 -1.63
N GLU A 140 -32.72 -0.92 -2.23
CA GLU A 140 -32.81 -2.24 -1.63
C GLU A 140 -31.81 -3.21 -2.26
N CYS A 141 -31.23 -4.08 -1.43
CA CYS A 141 -30.24 -5.06 -1.89
C CYS A 141 -30.93 -6.12 -2.76
N GLN A 142 -30.42 -6.36 -3.96
CA GLN A 142 -30.88 -7.44 -4.82
C GLN A 142 -30.20 -8.74 -4.37
N PRO A 143 -30.95 -9.80 -4.00
CA PRO A 143 -30.36 -11.11 -3.73
C PRO A 143 -29.83 -11.72 -5.03
N ASN A 144 -28.71 -12.44 -4.95
CA ASN A 144 -28.16 -13.19 -6.08
C ASN A 144 -28.16 -14.70 -5.77
N SER A 145 -27.75 -15.52 -6.74
CA SER A 145 -27.75 -16.98 -6.60
C SER A 145 -26.82 -17.52 -5.51
N LEU A 146 -25.90 -16.71 -4.98
CA LEU A 146 -24.89 -17.10 -4.00
C LEU A 146 -25.18 -16.54 -2.60
N GLN A 147 -25.79 -15.35 -2.50
CA GLN A 147 -25.97 -14.61 -1.27
C GLN A 147 -27.32 -13.86 -1.28
N ALA A 148 -28.05 -14.00 -0.18
CA ALA A 148 -29.34 -13.33 0.00
C ALA A 148 -29.22 -11.82 0.34
N GLY A 149 -28.03 -11.34 0.66
CA GLY A 149 -27.78 -9.93 1.01
C GLY A 149 -26.30 -9.57 0.95
N ASN A 150 -25.99 -8.26 0.92
CA ASN A 150 -24.64 -7.72 0.69
C ASN A 150 -24.02 -8.21 -0.62
N THR A 151 -24.82 -8.27 -1.68
CA THR A 151 -24.38 -8.70 -3.02
C THR A 151 -23.52 -7.66 -3.73
N GLY A 152 -23.58 -6.40 -3.28
CA GLY A 152 -22.99 -5.25 -3.95
C GLY A 152 -23.92 -4.63 -4.98
N GLU A 153 -25.12 -5.17 -5.17
CA GLU A 153 -26.13 -4.67 -6.11
C GLU A 153 -27.37 -4.17 -5.36
N TYR A 154 -27.77 -2.95 -5.67
CA TYR A 154 -28.91 -2.28 -5.05
C TYR A 154 -29.77 -1.63 -6.10
N VAL A 155 -31.09 -1.67 -5.94
CA VAL A 155 -32.04 -1.05 -6.87
C VAL A 155 -33.05 -0.22 -6.10
N ASN A 156 -33.43 0.93 -6.63
CA ASN A 156 -34.48 1.76 -6.06
C ASN A 156 -35.82 1.57 -6.79
N GLU A 157 -36.90 2.12 -6.23
CA GLU A 157 -38.25 2.06 -6.81
C GLU A 157 -38.34 2.67 -8.22
N ALA A 158 -37.45 3.62 -8.55
CA ALA A 158 -37.37 4.26 -9.86
C ALA A 158 -36.59 3.43 -10.90
N GLY A 159 -36.15 2.21 -10.56
CA GLY A 159 -35.40 1.33 -11.47
C GLY A 159 -33.94 1.72 -11.67
N VAL A 160 -33.39 2.65 -10.88
CA VAL A 160 -31.96 2.96 -10.88
C VAL A 160 -31.24 1.86 -10.14
N SER A 161 -30.22 1.28 -10.79
CA SER A 161 -29.36 0.28 -10.14
C SER A 161 -28.01 0.87 -9.76
N LEU A 162 -27.55 0.49 -8.57
CA LEU A 162 -26.22 0.74 -8.02
C LEU A 162 -25.49 -0.60 -7.94
N VAL A 163 -24.30 -0.67 -8.53
CA VAL A 163 -23.41 -1.82 -8.44
C VAL A 163 -22.07 -1.34 -7.88
N VAL A 164 -21.63 -1.96 -6.78
CA VAL A 164 -20.32 -1.72 -6.18
C VAL A 164 -19.46 -2.94 -6.42
N HIS A 165 -18.34 -2.76 -7.12
CA HIS A 165 -17.38 -3.81 -7.38
C HIS A 165 -16.06 -3.51 -6.69
N VAL A 166 -15.62 -4.38 -5.79
CA VAL A 166 -14.35 -4.28 -5.07
C VAL A 166 -13.42 -5.33 -5.66
N HIS A 167 -12.39 -4.89 -6.38
CA HIS A 167 -11.41 -5.78 -7.01
C HIS A 167 -10.48 -6.42 -5.99
N GLU A 168 -9.76 -7.47 -6.41
CA GLU A 168 -8.67 -8.02 -5.62
C GLU A 168 -7.57 -6.98 -5.40
N SER A 169 -6.94 -7.02 -4.23
CA SER A 169 -5.81 -6.15 -3.94
C SER A 169 -4.56 -6.67 -4.64
N LEU A 170 -3.87 -5.76 -5.33
CA LEU A 170 -2.64 -6.03 -6.06
C LEU A 170 -1.47 -5.32 -5.39
N THR A 171 -0.27 -5.90 -5.47
CA THR A 171 0.95 -5.18 -5.09
C THR A 171 1.24 -4.08 -6.11
N LEU A 172 1.95 -3.03 -5.70
CA LEU A 172 2.36 -1.96 -6.62
C LEU A 172 3.21 -2.49 -7.78
N ASP A 173 4.08 -3.47 -7.52
CA ASP A 173 4.84 -4.17 -8.56
C ASP A 173 3.94 -4.87 -9.59
N GLN A 174 2.86 -5.53 -9.12
CA GLN A 174 1.89 -6.19 -9.99
C GLN A 174 1.11 -5.20 -10.84
N LEU A 175 0.75 -4.03 -10.29
CA LEU A 175 0.09 -2.97 -11.06
C LEU A 175 0.95 -2.50 -12.22
N GLY A 176 2.25 -2.28 -11.99
CA GLY A 176 3.20 -1.90 -13.04
C GLY A 176 3.31 -2.98 -14.13
N GLN A 177 3.40 -4.25 -13.75
CA GLN A 177 3.45 -5.38 -14.70
C GLN A 177 2.18 -5.49 -15.55
N LEU A 178 1.02 -5.21 -14.97
CA LEU A 178 -0.26 -5.21 -15.67
C LEU A 178 -0.55 -3.92 -16.44
N LYS A 179 0.37 -2.93 -16.44
CA LYS A 179 0.17 -1.59 -17.01
C LYS A 179 -1.08 -0.89 -16.47
N ARG A 180 -1.34 -1.11 -15.18
CA ARG A 180 -2.43 -0.51 -14.40
C ARG A 180 -1.89 0.37 -13.29
N ASP A 181 -0.67 0.87 -13.46
CA ASP A 181 0.02 1.82 -12.60
C ASP A 181 -0.84 3.06 -12.30
N HIS A 182 -1.50 3.62 -13.32
CA HIS A 182 -2.42 4.75 -13.16
C HIS A 182 -3.89 4.34 -13.29
N ILE A 183 -4.77 4.90 -12.43
CA ILE A 183 -6.22 4.60 -12.41
C ILE A 183 -6.90 4.94 -13.75
N ARG A 184 -6.34 5.88 -14.50
CA ARG A 184 -6.80 6.26 -15.85
C ARG A 184 -6.86 5.07 -16.81
N TRP A 185 -5.89 4.16 -16.75
CA TRP A 185 -5.87 2.98 -17.63
C TRP A 185 -7.00 2.02 -17.29
N VAL A 186 -7.27 1.84 -15.99
CA VAL A 186 -8.43 1.08 -15.51
C VAL A 186 -9.73 1.76 -15.93
N ALA A 187 -9.80 3.09 -15.87
CA ALA A 187 -10.93 3.87 -16.36
C ALA A 187 -11.19 3.66 -17.85
N GLU A 188 -10.14 3.58 -18.66
CA GLU A 188 -10.27 3.29 -20.08
C GLU A 188 -10.83 1.88 -20.34
N GLU A 189 -10.35 0.86 -19.63
CA GLU A 189 -10.90 -0.50 -19.70
C GLU A 189 -12.39 -0.52 -19.30
N TYR A 190 -12.76 0.16 -18.21
CA TYR A 190 -14.15 0.26 -17.76
C TYR A 190 -15.04 0.97 -18.78
N LYS A 191 -14.57 2.09 -19.34
CA LYS A 191 -15.30 2.81 -20.40
C LYS A 191 -15.59 1.89 -21.58
N LEU A 192 -14.61 1.11 -22.04
CA LEU A 192 -14.77 0.15 -23.14
C LEU A 192 -15.78 -0.96 -22.80
N GLN A 193 -15.78 -1.44 -21.56
CA GLN A 193 -16.75 -2.44 -21.09
C GLN A 193 -18.17 -1.89 -21.01
N LEU A 194 -18.34 -0.67 -20.47
CA LEU A 194 -19.65 -0.04 -20.30
C LEU A 194 -20.37 0.24 -21.62
N VAL A 195 -19.61 0.50 -22.69
CA VAL A 195 -20.17 0.77 -24.03
C VAL A 195 -20.18 -0.47 -24.92
N ARG A 196 -19.76 -1.63 -24.40
CA ARG A 196 -19.65 -2.86 -25.18
C ARG A 196 -21.05 -3.32 -25.61
N GLY A 197 -21.35 -3.17 -26.89
CA GLY A 197 -22.64 -3.54 -27.48
C GLY A 197 -23.55 -2.34 -27.78
N GLU A 198 -23.17 -1.13 -27.37
CA GLU A 198 -23.90 0.09 -27.68
C GLU A 198 -23.44 0.64 -29.03
N LYS A 199 -24.37 0.77 -29.99
CA LYS A 199 -24.07 1.29 -31.34
C LYS A 199 -23.78 2.79 -31.35
N GLN A 200 -24.36 3.52 -30.40
CA GLN A 200 -24.22 4.97 -30.26
C GLN A 200 -24.15 5.29 -28.77
N PHE A 201 -23.18 6.10 -28.36
CA PHE A 201 -23.07 6.58 -26.99
C PHE A 201 -22.38 7.95 -26.97
N TYR A 202 -22.62 8.71 -25.92
CA TYR A 202 -22.00 10.01 -25.69
C TYR A 202 -21.25 9.99 -24.37
N VAL A 203 -19.97 10.34 -24.40
CA VAL A 203 -19.18 10.53 -23.18
C VAL A 203 -19.40 11.95 -22.70
N LEU A 204 -20.15 12.11 -21.60
CA LEU A 204 -20.43 13.41 -21.00
C LEU A 204 -19.25 13.88 -20.12
N ARG A 205 -18.60 12.94 -19.42
CA ARG A 205 -17.40 13.21 -18.60
C ARG A 205 -16.45 12.03 -18.64
N ASN A 206 -15.15 12.34 -18.62
CA ASN A 206 -14.06 11.39 -18.49
C ASN A 206 -12.85 12.12 -17.92
N GLN A 207 -12.78 12.24 -16.60
CA GLN A 207 -11.79 13.09 -15.94
C GLN A 207 -11.40 12.58 -14.56
N GLN A 208 -10.25 13.04 -14.07
CA GLN A 208 -9.83 12.80 -12.70
C GLN A 208 -10.78 13.47 -11.72
N ARG A 209 -11.06 12.78 -10.62
CA ARG A 209 -11.89 13.28 -9.51
C ARG A 209 -11.10 13.16 -8.21
N GLN A 210 -11.35 14.06 -7.27
CA GLN A 210 -10.81 13.96 -5.92
C GLN A 210 -11.90 13.41 -4.99
N LYS A 211 -11.56 12.37 -4.23
CA LYS A 211 -12.43 11.84 -3.17
C LYS A 211 -12.46 12.85 -2.02
N ARG A 212 -13.66 13.23 -1.57
CA ARG A 212 -13.82 14.36 -0.63
C ARG A 212 -13.91 13.95 0.85
N MET A 213 -14.06 12.67 1.16
CA MET A 213 -14.30 12.21 2.53
C MET A 213 -13.34 11.08 2.90
N ASN A 214 -12.82 11.11 4.12
CA ASN A 214 -12.07 10.01 4.73
C ASN A 214 -12.69 9.70 6.10
N LEU A 215 -13.78 8.93 6.10
CA LEU A 215 -14.64 8.75 7.26
C LEU A 215 -14.05 7.81 8.33
N SER A 216 -13.05 7.00 7.95
CA SER A 216 -12.42 6.01 8.81
C SER A 216 -11.02 6.40 9.30
N GLY A 217 -10.55 7.61 8.96
CA GLY A 217 -9.15 8.03 9.22
C GLY A 217 -8.13 7.15 8.50
N ASP A 218 -8.47 6.64 7.32
CA ASP A 218 -7.60 5.78 6.53
C ASP A 218 -6.34 6.52 6.07
N MET A 219 -5.17 5.95 6.29
CA MET A 219 -3.90 6.57 5.88
C MET A 219 -3.64 6.44 4.38
N ALA A 220 -4.27 5.47 3.71
CA ALA A 220 -4.05 5.19 2.30
C ALA A 220 -4.31 6.41 1.41
N ALA A 221 -3.56 6.52 0.31
CA ALA A 221 -3.82 7.52 -0.72
C ALA A 221 -5.05 7.09 -1.55
N TRP A 222 -5.93 8.04 -1.86
CA TRP A 222 -7.13 7.80 -2.65
C TRP A 222 -7.08 8.56 -3.96
N HIS A 223 -7.02 7.83 -5.06
CA HIS A 223 -7.17 8.37 -6.41
C HIS A 223 -8.56 8.06 -6.93
N SER A 224 -9.14 8.97 -7.71
CA SER A 224 -10.47 8.74 -8.28
C SER A 224 -10.56 9.22 -9.73
N TRP A 225 -11.40 8.54 -10.49
CA TRP A 225 -11.70 8.85 -11.88
C TRP A 225 -13.21 8.76 -12.12
N GLU A 226 -13.77 9.75 -12.80
CA GLU A 226 -15.20 9.82 -13.12
C GLU A 226 -15.42 9.61 -14.61
N ILE A 227 -16.32 8.69 -14.94
CA ILE A 227 -16.82 8.44 -16.29
C ILE A 227 -18.34 8.56 -16.27
N ILE A 228 -18.88 9.41 -17.14
CA ILE A 228 -20.32 9.52 -17.36
C ILE A 228 -20.59 9.27 -18.84
N VAL A 229 -21.35 8.22 -19.14
CA VAL A 229 -21.73 7.85 -20.49
C VAL A 229 -23.25 7.83 -20.61
N MET A 230 -23.76 8.43 -21.67
CA MET A 230 -25.16 8.33 -22.04
C MET A 230 -25.30 7.38 -23.23
N THR A 231 -26.09 6.34 -23.07
CA THR A 231 -26.49 5.41 -24.13
C THR A 231 -27.94 5.73 -24.53
N PRO A 232 -28.51 5.07 -25.56
CA PRO A 232 -29.90 5.29 -25.94
C PRO A 232 -30.89 4.77 -24.88
N THR A 233 -30.46 3.85 -24.02
CA THR A 233 -31.31 3.16 -23.04
C THR A 233 -31.10 3.64 -21.61
N ALA A 234 -29.90 4.14 -21.28
CA ALA A 234 -29.57 4.53 -19.92
C ALA A 234 -28.48 5.61 -19.87
N THR A 235 -28.41 6.32 -18.75
CA THR A 235 -27.19 7.03 -18.34
C THR A 235 -26.42 6.18 -17.34
N LEU A 236 -25.14 5.99 -17.61
CA LEU A 236 -24.19 5.25 -16.80
C LEU A 236 -23.25 6.22 -16.11
N ILE A 237 -23.19 6.18 -14.79
CA ILE A 237 -22.26 6.96 -13.97
C ILE A 237 -21.31 5.96 -13.31
N CYS A 238 -20.04 6.01 -13.68
CA CYS A 238 -19.01 5.16 -13.10
C CYS A 238 -17.98 6.03 -12.39
N ILE A 239 -17.84 5.82 -11.08
CA ILE A 239 -16.80 6.45 -10.27
C ILE A 239 -15.85 5.35 -9.83
N LEU A 240 -14.63 5.42 -10.34
CA LEU A 240 -13.55 4.55 -9.94
C LEU A 240 -12.79 5.20 -8.80
N LEU A 241 -12.45 4.39 -7.81
CA LEU A 241 -11.64 4.75 -6.66
C LEU A 241 -10.48 3.76 -6.60
N ARG A 242 -9.27 4.26 -6.37
CA ARG A 242 -8.09 3.46 -6.08
C ARG A 242 -7.59 3.82 -4.70
N ARG A 243 -7.61 2.84 -3.80
CA ARG A 243 -7.00 2.93 -2.49
C ARG A 243 -5.56 2.40 -2.60
N GLN A 244 -4.58 3.27 -2.53
CA GLN A 244 -3.16 2.98 -2.74
C GLN A 244 -2.37 3.14 -1.43
N TYR A 245 -1.29 2.36 -1.27
CA TYR A 245 -0.51 2.26 -0.03
C TYR A 245 -1.36 1.75 1.15
N ALA A 246 -2.27 0.83 0.88
CA ALA A 246 -3.14 0.28 1.91
C ALA A 246 -2.34 -0.38 3.06
N PRO A 247 -2.59 -0.01 4.32
CA PRO A 247 -2.04 -0.72 5.47
C PRO A 247 -2.44 -2.21 5.48
N PRO A 248 -1.64 -3.09 6.14
CA PRO A 248 -0.57 -2.73 7.08
C PRO A 248 0.83 -2.60 6.47
N VAL A 249 1.06 -3.07 5.24
CA VAL A 249 2.42 -3.08 4.64
C VAL A 249 2.64 -1.93 3.64
N CYS A 250 1.60 -1.15 3.32
CA CYS A 250 1.66 0.04 2.49
C CYS A 250 2.29 -0.17 1.09
N ASN A 251 2.18 -1.38 0.54
CA ASN A 251 2.74 -1.74 -0.77
C ASN A 251 1.69 -2.37 -1.70
N THR A 252 0.42 -2.14 -1.41
CA THR A 252 -0.71 -2.65 -2.18
C THR A 252 -1.63 -1.52 -2.58
N ALA A 253 -2.37 -1.79 -3.64
CA ALA A 253 -3.48 -0.98 -4.10
C ALA A 253 -4.71 -1.85 -4.30
N GLN A 254 -5.88 -1.24 -4.23
CA GLN A 254 -7.14 -1.91 -4.51
C GLN A 254 -8.07 -0.94 -5.23
N ASP A 255 -8.64 -1.42 -6.33
CA ASP A 255 -9.58 -0.65 -7.15
C ASP A 255 -11.02 -0.98 -6.74
N ILE A 256 -11.86 0.04 -6.72
CA ILE A 256 -13.27 -0.03 -6.37
C ILE A 256 -14.05 0.74 -7.43
N ALA A 257 -15.07 0.11 -8.00
CA ALA A 257 -15.96 0.74 -8.96
C ALA A 257 -17.35 0.94 -8.35
N VAL A 258 -17.84 2.17 -8.39
CA VAL A 258 -19.22 2.52 -8.06
C VAL A 258 -19.93 2.84 -9.37
N LEU A 259 -20.83 1.95 -9.80
CA LEU A 259 -21.57 2.08 -11.04
C LEU A 259 -23.03 2.33 -10.74
N LEU A 260 -23.56 3.47 -11.21
CA LEU A 260 -24.99 3.70 -11.28
C LEU A 260 -25.46 3.57 -12.73
N ARG A 261 -26.57 2.84 -12.93
CA ARG A 261 -27.31 2.79 -14.19
C ARG A 261 -28.69 3.38 -13.98
N CYS A 262 -28.96 4.48 -14.67
CA CYS A 262 -30.25 5.14 -14.68
C CYS A 262 -30.95 4.90 -16.03
N PRO A 263 -32.08 4.19 -16.08
CA PRO A 263 -32.89 4.08 -17.28
C PRO A 263 -33.31 5.46 -17.81
N LEU A 264 -33.34 5.61 -19.14
CA LEU A 264 -33.82 6.83 -19.80
C LEU A 264 -35.33 6.73 -20.07
N ASP A 265 -36.14 7.01 -19.05
CA ASP A 265 -37.61 7.08 -19.19
C ASP A 265 -38.04 8.43 -19.81
N GLY A 266 -37.57 8.72 -21.03
CA GLY A 266 -37.91 9.94 -21.78
C GLY A 266 -37.23 11.24 -21.29
N ARG A 267 -36.46 11.20 -20.20
CA ARG A 267 -35.67 12.33 -19.69
C ARG A 267 -34.34 12.41 -20.44
N ARG A 268 -34.12 13.46 -21.23
CA ARG A 268 -32.84 13.67 -21.99
C ARG A 268 -31.68 14.17 -21.13
N ASN A 269 -31.96 14.73 -19.95
CA ASN A 269 -30.93 15.30 -19.07
C ASN A 269 -30.79 14.46 -17.80
N LEU A 270 -29.54 14.21 -17.40
CA LEU A 270 -29.21 13.61 -16.12
C LEU A 270 -29.76 14.51 -14.99
N PRO A 271 -30.60 13.99 -14.07
CA PRO A 271 -30.99 14.74 -12.89
C PRO A 271 -29.73 15.14 -12.12
N LYS A 272 -29.54 16.44 -11.85
CA LYS A 272 -28.39 16.93 -11.07
C LYS A 272 -28.29 16.21 -9.72
N ASP A 273 -29.45 15.88 -9.15
CA ASP A 273 -29.57 15.18 -7.87
C ASP A 273 -28.93 13.78 -7.92
N LEU A 274 -29.12 13.03 -9.02
CA LEU A 274 -28.56 11.68 -9.14
C LEU A 274 -27.02 11.70 -9.21
N LEU A 275 -26.46 12.73 -9.86
CA LEU A 275 -25.00 12.88 -9.90
C LEU A 275 -24.45 13.18 -8.51
N ILE A 276 -25.15 14.01 -7.73
CA ILE A 276 -24.78 14.31 -6.35
C ILE A 276 -24.88 13.04 -5.48
N GLU A 277 -25.93 12.24 -5.65
CA GLU A 277 -26.07 10.96 -4.96
C GLU A 277 -24.92 10.00 -5.30
N ALA A 278 -24.57 9.86 -6.58
CA ALA A 278 -23.43 9.06 -7.00
C ALA A 278 -22.12 9.52 -6.34
N HIS A 279 -21.90 10.84 -6.26
CA HIS A 279 -20.75 11.43 -5.60
C HIS A 279 -20.73 11.14 -4.10
N LEU A 280 -21.86 11.31 -3.41
CA LEU A 280 -21.97 11.03 -1.97
C LEU A 280 -21.71 9.56 -1.66
N MET A 281 -22.28 8.66 -2.45
CA MET A 281 -22.06 7.22 -2.29
C MET A 281 -20.58 6.88 -2.48
N ALA A 282 -19.94 7.34 -3.55
CA ALA A 282 -18.52 7.08 -3.80
C ALA A 282 -17.60 7.74 -2.76
N ASP A 283 -17.89 8.97 -2.35
CA ASP A 283 -17.10 9.68 -1.33
C ASP A 283 -17.22 9.01 0.04
N SER A 284 -18.38 8.44 0.37
CA SER A 284 -18.61 7.75 1.64
C SER A 284 -17.90 6.39 1.77
N ILE A 285 -17.35 5.85 0.67
CA ILE A 285 -16.62 4.57 0.72
C ILE A 285 -15.41 4.70 1.64
N SER A 286 -15.34 3.83 2.63
CA SER A 286 -14.21 3.71 3.55
C SER A 286 -13.97 2.25 3.93
N PRO A 287 -12.74 1.86 4.30
CA PRO A 287 -12.50 0.54 4.88
C PRO A 287 -13.33 0.35 6.15
N ASP A 288 -13.85 -0.87 6.35
CA ASP A 288 -14.65 -1.21 7.54
C ASP A 288 -13.80 -1.27 8.82
N ALA A 289 -12.51 -1.59 8.68
CA ALA A 289 -11.57 -1.55 9.79
C ALA A 289 -11.24 -0.10 10.15
N THR A 290 -11.46 0.26 11.41
CA THR A 290 -11.08 1.57 11.95
C THR A 290 -9.57 1.61 12.18
N SER A 291 -8.90 2.57 11.52
CA SER A 291 -7.48 2.91 11.70
C SER A 291 -6.51 1.71 11.78
N VAL A 292 -6.23 1.06 10.64
CA VAL A 292 -5.21 0.01 10.58
C VAL A 292 -3.81 0.62 10.69
N ILE A 293 -3.05 0.27 11.72
CA ILE A 293 -1.71 0.83 11.95
C ILE A 293 -0.70 0.16 10.99
N PRO A 294 0.10 0.94 10.23
CA PRO A 294 1.16 0.39 9.41
C PRO A 294 2.21 -0.38 10.22
N TYR A 295 2.66 -1.52 9.68
CA TYR A 295 3.76 -2.31 10.23
C TYR A 295 5.09 -1.64 9.94
N ARG A 296 5.41 -0.58 10.70
CA ARG A 296 6.58 0.29 10.48
C ARG A 296 7.88 -0.50 10.32
N THR A 297 8.09 -1.56 11.10
CA THR A 297 9.28 -2.44 10.97
C THR A 297 9.36 -3.13 9.60
N ILE A 298 8.25 -3.68 9.11
CA ILE A 298 8.20 -4.36 7.80
C ILE A 298 8.32 -3.34 6.66
N VAL A 299 7.66 -2.19 6.80
CA VAL A 299 7.79 -1.07 5.85
C VAL A 299 9.25 -0.59 5.80
N LYS A 300 9.90 -0.41 6.95
CA LYS A 300 11.32 -0.04 7.05
C LYS A 300 12.24 -1.08 6.41
N ALA A 301 12.02 -2.36 6.66
CA ALA A 301 12.79 -3.43 6.01
C ALA A 301 12.63 -3.42 4.48
N LYS A 302 11.42 -3.13 3.97
CA LYS A 302 11.17 -2.97 2.52
C LYS A 302 11.82 -1.71 1.95
N LEU A 303 11.79 -0.59 2.69
CA LEU A 303 12.51 0.65 2.35
C LEU A 303 14.01 0.41 2.27
N ASP A 304 14.62 -0.27 3.24
CA ASP A 304 16.05 -0.58 3.25
C ASP A 304 16.44 -1.64 2.22
N GLY A 305 15.45 -2.41 1.77
CA GLY A 305 15.54 -3.25 0.59
C GLY A 305 15.38 -2.49 -0.73
N LEU A 306 15.09 -1.18 -0.72
CA LEU A 306 14.77 -0.34 -1.89
C LEU A 306 13.70 -0.98 -2.80
N ARG A 307 12.69 -1.63 -2.21
CA ARG A 307 11.63 -2.33 -2.96
C ARG A 307 10.47 -1.43 -3.38
N PHE A 308 10.40 -0.23 -2.84
CA PHE A 308 9.38 0.76 -3.17
C PHE A 308 9.75 1.52 -4.45
N ASP A 309 8.73 1.96 -5.19
CA ASP A 309 8.88 2.88 -6.32
C ASP A 309 8.98 4.34 -5.85
N ASP A 310 9.16 5.25 -6.79
CA ASP A 310 9.48 6.65 -6.55
C ASP A 310 8.33 7.35 -5.80
N GLU A 311 7.08 7.15 -6.27
CA GLU A 311 5.88 7.66 -5.60
C GLU A 311 5.70 7.07 -4.19
N SER A 312 6.00 5.78 -4.00
CA SER A 312 5.96 5.16 -2.67
C SER A 312 6.99 5.79 -1.72
N PHE A 313 8.20 6.11 -2.18
CA PHE A 313 9.20 6.76 -1.32
C PHE A 313 8.71 8.10 -0.82
N ASP A 314 8.11 8.91 -1.69
CA ASP A 314 7.54 10.21 -1.31
C ASP A 314 6.35 10.06 -0.35
N TRP A 315 5.45 9.12 -0.62
CA TRP A 315 4.32 8.86 0.26
C TRP A 315 4.78 8.39 1.65
N ILE A 316 5.72 7.43 1.72
CA ILE A 316 6.22 6.90 2.99
C ILE A 316 6.97 7.98 3.78
N LYS A 317 7.81 8.78 3.13
CA LYS A 317 8.54 9.89 3.75
C LYS A 317 7.59 10.95 4.30
N SER A 318 6.55 11.30 3.54
CA SER A 318 5.58 12.34 3.94
C SER A 318 4.63 11.88 5.06
N HIS A 319 4.09 10.65 4.96
CA HIS A 319 3.03 10.15 5.85
C HIS A 319 3.55 9.33 7.03
N LEU A 320 4.59 8.52 6.83
CA LEU A 320 5.15 7.68 7.89
C LEU A 320 6.41 8.27 8.51
N LYS A 321 7.04 9.28 7.90
CA LYS A 321 8.32 9.86 8.37
C LYS A 321 9.43 8.80 8.49
N LEU A 322 9.39 7.77 7.64
CA LEU A 322 10.42 6.73 7.59
C LEU A 322 11.40 7.05 6.48
N ASN A 323 12.70 6.97 6.80
CA ASN A 323 13.79 7.08 5.83
C ASN A 323 14.49 5.74 5.66
N THR A 324 15.10 5.54 4.49
CA THR A 324 15.96 4.39 4.27
C THR A 324 17.37 4.64 4.81
N ARG A 325 18.07 3.59 5.26
CA ARG A 325 19.49 3.65 5.65
C ARG A 325 20.40 4.14 4.51
N TRP A 326 19.94 4.06 3.26
CA TRP A 326 20.67 4.52 2.07
C TRP A 326 20.59 6.03 1.86
N GLN A 327 19.88 6.76 2.72
CA GLN A 327 19.72 8.20 2.58
C GLN A 327 21.06 8.94 2.64
N ASN A 328 21.98 8.52 3.50
CA ASN A 328 23.28 9.19 3.62
C ASN A 328 24.16 8.95 2.37
N TYR A 329 24.12 7.75 1.77
CA TYR A 329 24.73 7.47 0.47
C TYR A 329 24.11 8.31 -0.66
N ALA A 330 22.79 8.47 -0.68
CA ALA A 330 22.12 9.31 -1.67
C ALA A 330 22.47 10.80 -1.51
N LYS A 331 22.58 11.31 -0.27
CA LYS A 331 23.08 12.67 0.00
C LYS A 331 24.51 12.85 -0.49
N ALA A 332 25.40 11.89 -0.21
CA ALA A 332 26.79 11.93 -0.66
C ALA A 332 26.88 11.90 -2.20
N PHE A 333 26.06 11.06 -2.85
CA PHE A 333 25.96 10.98 -4.30
C PHE A 333 25.48 12.30 -4.92
N LEU A 334 24.42 12.89 -4.38
CA LEU A 334 23.90 14.18 -4.81
C LEU A 334 24.92 15.31 -4.60
N LYS A 335 25.63 15.32 -3.47
CA LYS A 335 26.71 16.28 -3.18
C LYS A 335 27.87 16.14 -4.17
N ALA A 336 28.25 14.92 -4.52
CA ALA A 336 29.28 14.64 -5.52
C ALA A 336 28.87 15.17 -6.90
N ILE A 337 27.61 14.98 -7.30
CA ILE A 337 27.06 15.57 -8.54
C ILE A 337 27.11 17.10 -8.46
N LEU A 338 26.56 17.72 -7.41
CA LEU A 338 26.52 19.17 -7.28
C LEU A 338 27.92 19.81 -7.33
N ARG A 339 28.94 19.17 -6.74
CA ARG A 339 30.32 19.64 -6.85
C ARG A 339 30.83 19.68 -8.28
N ILE A 340 30.51 18.67 -9.10
CA ILE A 340 30.88 18.67 -10.52
C ILE A 340 30.29 19.89 -11.23
N PHE A 341 29.05 20.28 -10.91
CA PHE A 341 28.39 21.44 -11.51
C PHE A 341 28.94 22.77 -10.99
N ILE A 342 29.23 22.88 -9.69
CA ILE A 342 29.78 24.10 -9.07
C ILE A 342 31.23 24.35 -9.55
N GLU A 343 32.08 23.31 -9.51
CA GLU A 343 33.46 23.39 -10.01
C GLU A 343 33.51 23.59 -11.53
N GLY A 344 32.48 23.14 -12.25
CA GLY A 344 32.27 23.38 -13.67
C GLY A 344 31.92 24.83 -14.04
N ASN A 345 31.99 25.77 -13.08
CA ASN A 345 31.79 27.22 -13.25
C ASN A 345 30.35 27.66 -13.57
N LEU A 346 29.35 26.84 -13.22
CA LEU A 346 27.95 27.24 -13.31
C LEU A 346 27.56 28.09 -12.09
N LYS A 347 27.68 29.42 -12.24
CA LYS A 347 27.27 30.42 -11.23
C LYS A 347 25.80 30.31 -10.78
N THR A 348 24.99 29.52 -11.48
CA THR A 348 23.58 29.26 -11.18
C THR A 348 23.37 28.49 -9.87
N PHE A 349 24.35 27.69 -9.45
CA PHE A 349 24.25 26.88 -8.23
C PHE A 349 25.09 27.50 -7.11
N GLY A 350 24.43 28.01 -6.07
CA GLY A 350 25.13 28.52 -4.88
C GLY A 350 25.73 27.40 -4.04
N GLU A 351 26.86 27.67 -3.37
CA GLU A 351 27.48 26.74 -2.40
C GLU A 351 26.53 26.35 -1.26
N ASP A 352 25.48 27.13 -1.03
CA ASP A 352 24.41 26.83 -0.08
C ASP A 352 23.67 25.51 -0.40
N LEU A 353 23.67 25.05 -1.65
CA LEU A 353 23.10 23.74 -2.02
C LEU A 353 23.96 22.56 -1.53
N LEU A 354 25.26 22.76 -1.30
CA LEU A 354 26.14 21.75 -0.70
C LEU A 354 25.89 21.60 0.79
N ARG A 355 25.30 22.62 1.43
CA ARG A 355 24.79 22.57 2.79
C ARG A 355 23.40 21.93 2.76
N LEU A 356 23.35 20.66 2.37
CA LEU A 356 22.13 19.86 2.48
C LEU A 356 21.65 19.96 3.94
N PRO A 357 20.43 20.46 4.20
CA PRO A 357 19.94 20.52 5.56
C PRO A 357 19.99 19.09 6.11
N ALA A 358 20.68 18.91 7.23
CA ALA A 358 20.45 17.76 8.07
C ALA A 358 18.95 17.80 8.38
N LEU A 359 18.18 16.94 7.71
CA LEU A 359 16.79 16.67 8.05
C LEU A 359 16.85 16.14 9.47
N LYS A 360 16.74 17.02 10.46
CA LYS A 360 16.58 16.61 11.86
C LYS A 360 15.34 15.73 11.85
N PRO A 361 15.45 14.46 12.29
CA PRO A 361 14.28 13.61 12.42
C PRO A 361 13.37 14.30 13.44
N GLU A 362 12.26 14.88 12.99
CA GLU A 362 11.21 15.33 13.89
C GLU A 362 10.58 14.08 14.51
N ASP A 363 10.80 13.96 15.82
CA ASP A 363 10.07 13.15 16.79
C ASP A 363 9.65 11.75 16.36
N HIS A 364 10.44 10.74 16.74
CA HIS A 364 9.98 9.60 17.55
C HIS A 364 11.18 8.73 17.97
N SER A 365 11.57 8.88 19.24
CA SER A 365 12.18 7.85 20.11
C SER A 365 13.09 6.81 19.44
N SER A 366 14.29 7.22 19.04
CA SER A 366 15.50 6.41 19.25
C SER A 366 16.68 7.35 19.12
N GLU A 367 17.39 7.54 20.23
CA GLU A 367 18.73 8.12 20.28
C GLU A 367 19.68 7.15 19.56
N GLU A 368 19.53 7.02 18.24
CA GLU A 368 20.63 6.57 17.40
C GLU A 368 21.20 7.86 16.82
N GLU A 369 22.15 8.47 17.55
CA GLU A 369 23.19 9.25 16.93
C GLU A 369 23.84 8.32 15.88
N GLU A 370 23.34 8.37 14.64
CA GLU A 370 23.96 7.72 13.50
C GLU A 370 25.40 8.24 13.48
N ALA A 371 26.34 7.41 13.94
CA ALA A 371 27.75 7.63 13.71
C ALA A 371 27.88 7.97 12.23
N GLU A 372 28.37 9.17 11.92
CA GLU A 372 28.69 9.55 10.54
C GLU A 372 29.75 8.57 10.05
N GLU A 373 29.30 7.42 9.51
CA GLU A 373 30.14 6.59 8.67
C GLU A 373 30.73 7.54 7.64
N ARG A 374 32.06 7.57 7.56
CA ARG A 374 32.79 8.36 6.57
C ARG A 374 32.46 7.81 5.19
N ILE A 375 31.30 8.21 4.66
CA ILE A 375 30.86 7.87 3.32
C ILE A 375 31.76 8.63 2.35
N PRO A 376 32.38 7.95 1.37
CA PRO A 376 33.21 8.60 0.36
C PRO A 376 32.42 9.69 -0.38
N GLU A 377 33.08 10.82 -0.67
CA GLU A 377 32.46 11.91 -1.44
C GLU A 377 32.67 11.76 -2.95
N ASP A 378 33.28 10.65 -3.40
CA ASP A 378 33.45 10.29 -4.81
C ASP A 378 32.36 9.33 -5.26
N PHE A 379 31.62 9.70 -6.31
CA PHE A 379 30.48 8.94 -6.81
C PHE A 379 30.87 7.54 -7.30
N GLU A 380 32.08 7.35 -7.84
CA GLU A 380 32.53 6.02 -8.29
C GLU A 380 32.75 5.08 -7.11
N GLN A 381 33.27 5.59 -6.00
CA GLN A 381 33.46 4.82 -4.79
C GLN A 381 32.11 4.50 -4.12
N ILE A 382 31.17 5.45 -4.10
CA ILE A 382 29.80 5.23 -3.62
C ILE A 382 29.14 4.07 -4.38
N ILE A 383 29.24 4.05 -5.71
CA ILE A 383 28.66 2.96 -6.52
C ILE A 383 29.29 1.61 -6.15
N ARG A 384 30.63 1.55 -6.00
CA ARG A 384 31.34 0.32 -5.63
C ARG A 384 30.96 -0.18 -4.23
N ASP A 385 30.81 0.73 -3.27
CA ASP A 385 30.46 0.37 -1.90
C ASP A 385 29.05 -0.22 -1.83
N VAL A 386 28.10 0.39 -2.55
CA VAL A 386 26.74 -0.13 -2.62
C VAL A 386 26.65 -1.45 -3.39
N GLU A 387 27.49 -1.66 -4.40
CA GLU A 387 27.60 -2.95 -5.11
C GLU A 387 28.12 -4.11 -4.25
N ARG A 388 28.98 -3.82 -3.26
CA ARG A 388 29.60 -4.82 -2.37
C ARG A 388 28.71 -5.25 -1.20
N PHE A 389 27.79 -4.39 -0.76
CA PHE A 389 27.01 -4.56 0.46
C PHE A 389 26.16 -5.86 0.57
N ARG A 390 26.01 -6.63 -0.52
CA ARG A 390 25.21 -7.87 -0.52
C ARG A 390 26.01 -9.15 -0.75
N GLU A 391 27.34 -9.09 -0.83
CA GLU A 391 28.14 -10.28 -1.18
C GLU A 391 27.96 -11.44 -0.19
N ASP A 392 27.73 -11.15 1.09
CA ASP A 392 27.57 -12.14 2.16
C ASP A 392 26.19 -12.85 2.18
N MET A 393 25.20 -12.39 1.39
CA MET A 393 23.85 -12.97 1.33
C MET A 393 23.46 -13.45 -0.08
N LEU A 394 24.45 -13.76 -0.91
CA LEU A 394 24.21 -14.25 -2.26
C LEU A 394 23.90 -15.76 -2.27
N PRO A 395 22.96 -16.22 -3.12
CA PRO A 395 22.77 -17.65 -3.39
C PRO A 395 24.05 -18.32 -3.88
N GLU A 396 24.19 -19.62 -3.59
CA GLU A 396 25.32 -20.43 -4.07
C GLU A 396 25.36 -20.56 -5.60
N ASP A 397 24.19 -20.52 -6.25
CA ASP A 397 24.10 -20.50 -7.71
C ASP A 397 24.63 -19.17 -8.26
N LYS A 398 25.71 -19.24 -9.05
CA LYS A 398 26.34 -18.10 -9.71
C LYS A 398 25.37 -17.32 -10.61
N ALA A 399 24.44 -17.99 -11.29
CA ALA A 399 23.49 -17.33 -12.17
C ALA A 399 22.44 -16.54 -11.36
N GLU A 400 21.94 -17.12 -10.28
CA GLU A 400 20.99 -16.47 -9.38
C GLU A 400 21.65 -15.34 -8.59
N SER A 401 22.87 -15.54 -8.11
CA SER A 401 23.71 -14.53 -7.48
C SER A 401 23.89 -13.29 -8.35
N LYS A 402 24.23 -13.48 -9.64
CA LYS A 402 24.30 -12.38 -10.62
C LYS A 402 22.96 -11.65 -10.77
N ARG A 403 21.84 -12.38 -10.86
CA ARG A 403 20.49 -11.78 -10.94
C ARG A 403 20.17 -10.93 -9.71
N VAL A 404 20.49 -11.42 -8.52
CA VAL A 404 20.26 -10.70 -7.25
C VAL A 404 21.10 -9.43 -7.18
N LYS A 405 22.39 -9.52 -7.53
CA LYS A 405 23.30 -8.36 -7.58
C LYS A 405 22.80 -7.31 -8.59
N ASN A 406 22.45 -7.72 -9.80
CA ASN A 406 21.93 -6.83 -10.83
C ASN A 406 20.61 -6.14 -10.43
N ARG A 407 19.67 -6.88 -9.81
CA ARG A 407 18.44 -6.29 -9.27
C ARG A 407 18.69 -5.33 -8.11
N TRP A 408 19.73 -5.57 -7.32
CA TRP A 408 20.14 -4.65 -6.27
C TRP A 408 20.66 -3.34 -6.84
N VAL A 409 21.61 -3.40 -7.78
CA VAL A 409 22.18 -2.21 -8.42
C VAL A 409 21.12 -1.38 -9.15
N ASN A 410 20.19 -2.02 -9.86
CA ASN A 410 19.07 -1.32 -10.52
C ASN A 410 18.21 -0.55 -9.49
N ARG A 411 17.87 -1.16 -8.36
CA ARG A 411 17.09 -0.49 -7.30
C ARG A 411 17.83 0.70 -6.69
N VAL A 412 19.14 0.59 -6.53
CA VAL A 412 20.01 1.67 -6.05
C VAL A 412 20.03 2.82 -7.06
N ALA A 413 20.23 2.51 -8.35
CA ALA A 413 20.21 3.49 -9.42
C ALA A 413 18.89 4.25 -9.46
N ARG A 414 17.75 3.54 -9.40
CA ARG A 414 16.42 4.16 -9.31
C ARG A 414 16.27 5.06 -8.09
N TYR A 415 16.68 4.58 -6.91
CA TYR A 415 16.61 5.39 -5.68
C TYR A 415 17.49 6.65 -5.76
N PHE A 416 18.68 6.57 -6.37
CA PHE A 416 19.53 7.74 -6.59
C PHE A 416 18.93 8.69 -7.63
N ALA A 417 18.30 8.17 -8.68
CA ALA A 417 17.56 8.97 -9.65
C ALA A 417 16.45 9.76 -8.94
N TRP A 418 15.61 9.10 -8.13
CA TRP A 418 14.59 9.76 -7.30
C TRP A 418 15.20 10.81 -6.35
N ALA A 419 16.33 10.49 -5.69
CA ALA A 419 16.99 11.41 -4.76
C ALA A 419 17.47 12.71 -5.45
N VAL A 420 17.96 12.58 -6.68
CA VAL A 420 18.39 13.70 -7.54
C VAL A 420 17.19 14.44 -8.15
N ASP A 421 16.12 13.73 -8.49
CA ASP A 421 14.91 14.29 -9.11
C ASP A 421 13.94 14.89 -8.09
N GLY A 422 14.46 15.73 -7.20
CA GLY A 422 13.65 16.41 -6.19
C GLY A 422 13.27 15.59 -4.96
N GLY A 423 13.62 14.31 -4.86
CA GLY A 423 13.36 13.51 -3.64
C GLY A 423 14.06 14.05 -2.39
N ILE A 424 15.28 14.58 -2.51
CA ILE A 424 16.03 15.21 -1.40
C ILE A 424 15.94 16.73 -1.45
N LEU A 425 16.27 17.35 -2.60
CA LEU A 425 16.37 18.80 -2.76
C LEU A 425 15.10 19.48 -3.31
N GLN A 426 14.04 18.71 -3.58
CA GLN A 426 12.79 19.22 -4.16
C GLN A 426 13.06 20.01 -5.44
N SER A 427 12.41 21.15 -5.63
CA SER A 427 12.56 21.98 -6.82
C SER A 427 13.92 22.68 -6.95
N LYS A 428 14.82 22.59 -5.95
CA LYS A 428 16.13 23.26 -6.00
C LYS A 428 17.11 22.59 -6.96
N PHE A 429 16.98 21.28 -7.14
CA PHE A 429 17.79 20.51 -8.06
C PHE A 429 16.98 19.28 -8.50
N THR A 430 16.82 19.12 -9.80
CA THR A 430 16.08 18.02 -10.44
C THR A 430 16.89 17.46 -11.60
N LEU A 431 16.47 16.32 -12.15
CA LEU A 431 17.13 15.76 -13.33
C LEU A 431 17.01 16.69 -14.54
N ASP A 432 15.90 17.41 -14.68
CA ASP A 432 15.71 18.41 -15.74
C ASP A 432 16.79 19.49 -15.70
N ILE A 433 17.02 20.05 -14.51
CA ILE A 433 18.06 21.06 -14.28
C ILE A 433 19.45 20.50 -14.59
N MET A 434 19.72 19.26 -14.16
CA MET A 434 20.98 18.57 -14.43
C MET A 434 21.22 18.41 -15.93
N VAL A 435 20.22 17.96 -16.69
CA VAL A 435 20.31 17.71 -18.14
C VAL A 435 20.46 19.01 -18.92
N GLU A 436 19.73 20.06 -18.55
CA GLU A 436 19.83 21.37 -19.21
C GLU A 436 21.26 21.93 -19.12
N HIS A 437 21.91 21.75 -17.97
CA HIS A 437 23.21 22.36 -17.69
C HIS A 437 24.41 21.44 -17.99
N ILE A 438 24.19 20.15 -18.27
CA ILE A 438 25.28 19.18 -18.46
C ILE A 438 26.20 19.57 -19.63
N THR A 439 25.63 20.13 -20.71
CA THR A 439 26.37 20.52 -21.93
C THR A 439 27.28 21.73 -21.73
N LEU A 440 27.07 22.50 -20.67
CA LEU A 440 27.86 23.67 -20.33
C LEU A 440 29.13 23.33 -19.52
N LEU A 441 29.28 22.06 -19.11
CA LEU A 441 30.41 21.60 -18.31
C LEU A 441 31.67 21.39 -19.16
N PRO A 442 32.87 21.64 -18.60
CA PRO A 442 34.14 21.25 -19.22
C PRO A 442 34.21 19.73 -19.48
N ASP A 443 34.94 19.29 -20.52
CA ASP A 443 34.99 17.89 -20.97
C ASP A 443 35.18 16.85 -19.86
N ALA A 444 36.05 17.11 -18.88
CA ALA A 444 36.31 16.20 -17.77
C ALA A 444 35.10 16.10 -16.81
N ALA A 445 34.48 17.24 -16.48
CA ALA A 445 33.29 17.31 -15.64
C ALA A 445 32.07 16.74 -16.36
N TYR A 446 31.91 17.05 -17.66
CA TYR A 446 30.89 16.49 -18.54
C TYR A 446 30.93 14.96 -18.55
N LYS A 447 32.11 14.34 -18.74
CA LYS A 447 32.25 12.87 -18.73
C LYS A 447 31.81 12.25 -17.40
N LYS A 448 32.15 12.88 -16.27
CA LYS A 448 31.74 12.42 -14.93
C LYS A 448 30.24 12.56 -14.72
N ALA A 449 29.67 13.72 -15.03
CA ALA A 449 28.23 13.96 -14.92
C ALA A 449 27.42 13.02 -15.82
N LEU A 450 27.89 12.77 -17.04
CA LEU A 450 27.26 11.85 -17.99
C LEU A 450 27.29 10.40 -17.47
N LYS A 451 28.39 9.98 -16.82
CA LYS A 451 28.48 8.67 -16.19
C LYS A 451 27.48 8.52 -15.04
N ALA A 452 27.35 9.54 -14.19
CA ALA A 452 26.34 9.56 -13.13
C ALA A 452 24.91 9.51 -13.70
N LEU A 453 24.61 10.27 -14.76
CA LEU A 453 23.33 10.24 -15.45
C LEU A 453 23.02 8.85 -16.04
N ARG A 454 24.00 8.22 -16.70
CA ARG A 454 23.85 6.87 -17.26
C ARG A 454 23.59 5.84 -16.15
N PHE A 455 24.31 5.94 -15.04
CA PHE A 455 24.08 5.07 -13.89
C PHE A 455 22.65 5.21 -13.36
N MET A 456 22.14 6.44 -13.19
CA MET A 456 20.76 6.70 -12.73
C MET A 456 19.70 6.16 -13.71
N LEU A 457 19.90 6.36 -15.01
CA LEU A 457 19.00 5.81 -16.04
C LEU A 457 19.02 4.28 -16.07
N HIS A 458 20.19 3.68 -15.81
CA HIS A 458 20.42 2.24 -15.72
C HIS A 458 19.75 1.40 -16.81
N VAL A 459 19.74 1.91 -18.05
CA VAL A 459 19.08 1.25 -19.18
C VAL A 459 19.79 -0.07 -19.47
N ARG A 460 19.04 -1.17 -19.45
CA ARG A 460 19.58 -2.52 -19.62
C ARG A 460 18.55 -3.49 -20.21
N PRO A 461 18.98 -4.62 -20.79
CA PRO A 461 18.07 -5.70 -21.16
C PRO A 461 17.29 -6.25 -19.96
N LEU A 462 16.08 -6.76 -20.21
CA LEU A 462 15.23 -7.44 -19.22
C LEU A 462 15.91 -8.69 -18.62
N ASP A 463 16.87 -9.27 -19.34
CA ASP A 463 17.68 -10.38 -18.85
C ASP A 463 18.64 -9.91 -17.74
N MET A 464 18.27 -10.24 -16.50
CA MET A 464 19.02 -9.91 -15.29
C MET A 464 20.28 -10.77 -15.07
N THR A 465 20.59 -11.73 -15.96
CA THR A 465 21.84 -12.50 -15.89
C THR A 465 23.04 -11.75 -16.48
N ARG A 466 22.78 -10.84 -17.43
CA ARG A 466 23.80 -10.01 -18.08
C ARG A 466 24.27 -8.90 -17.15
N GLN A 467 25.55 -8.55 -17.21
CA GLN A 467 26.06 -7.41 -16.46
C GLN A 467 25.51 -6.11 -17.06
N TYR A 468 25.44 -5.07 -16.24
CA TYR A 468 25.16 -3.72 -16.73
C TYR A 468 26.38 -3.22 -17.51
N ASP A 469 26.17 -2.86 -18.78
CA ASP A 469 27.18 -2.26 -19.64
C ASP A 469 26.78 -0.81 -19.94
N GLU A 470 27.73 0.12 -19.87
CA GLU A 470 27.51 1.54 -20.17
C GLU A 470 27.43 1.80 -21.67
N THR A 471 26.50 1.15 -22.37
CA THR A 471 26.26 1.38 -23.79
C THR A 471 25.49 2.70 -24.01
N PRO A 472 25.78 3.44 -25.09
CA PRO A 472 25.04 4.66 -25.41
C PRO A 472 23.54 4.38 -25.59
N LEU A 473 22.69 5.28 -25.10
CA LEU A 473 21.22 5.17 -25.19
C LEU A 473 20.73 4.95 -26.63
N VAL A 474 21.41 5.59 -27.60
CA VAL A 474 21.11 5.47 -29.04
C VAL A 474 21.32 4.04 -29.55
N THR A 475 22.27 3.30 -28.97
CA THR A 475 22.51 1.89 -29.32
C THR A 475 21.38 1.03 -28.79
N HIS A 476 20.94 1.26 -27.55
CA HIS A 476 19.82 0.52 -26.95
C HIS A 476 18.49 0.77 -27.69
N LEU A 477 18.20 2.02 -28.08
CA LEU A 477 16.99 2.38 -28.82
C LEU A 477 16.93 1.78 -30.24
N LYS A 478 18.05 1.34 -30.79
CA LYS A 478 18.09 0.65 -32.09
C LYS A 478 17.88 -0.86 -31.98
N GLU A 479 18.02 -1.42 -30.78
CA GLU A 479 17.92 -2.87 -30.50
C GLU A 479 16.57 -3.28 -29.89
N THR A 480 15.81 -2.32 -29.33
CA THR A 480 14.39 -2.43 -28.95
C THR A 480 13.48 -2.10 -30.11
#